data_AF-A0A7W0Y862-F1
#
_entry.id   AF-A0A7W0Y862-F1
#
_cell.length_a   1.000
_cell.length_b   1.000
_cell.length_c   1.000
_cell.angle_alpha   90.00
_cell.angle_beta   90.00
_cell.angle_gamma   90.00
#
_symmetry.space_group_name_H-M   'P 1'
#
loop_
_entity.id
_entity.type
_entity.pdbx_description
1 polymer ?
#
loop_
_entity_poly.entity_id
_entity_poly.type
_entity_poly.pdbx_seq_one_letter_code
_entity_poly.pdbx_strand_id
1 'polypeptide(L)'
;MKRALLAVALGAIGACVDHGAGPGKKIDPSVIAGNLLAAVPAGVQRLDVDLEGKVIYVGNTVDDKPLAPGQTVQITHYWQVVKPIPKTWRVFAFVRGSANTA
;
A
#
# COMPACT_ATOMS: atom_id res chain seq x y z
N MET A 1 3.86 -47.47 -24.29
CA MET A 1 3.17 -46.15 -24.30
C MET A 1 2.19 -46.12 -23.13
N LYS A 2 2.48 -45.42 -22.01
CA LYS A 2 1.56 -45.13 -20.87
C LYS A 2 2.25 -44.61 -19.59
N ARG A 3 3.58 -44.42 -19.56
CA ARG A 3 4.30 -43.95 -18.36
C ARG A 3 4.68 -42.47 -18.35
N ALA A 4 4.42 -41.73 -19.42
CA ALA A 4 4.88 -40.34 -19.53
C ALA A 4 3.85 -39.27 -19.12
N LEU A 5 2.61 -39.64 -18.79
CA LEU A 5 1.53 -38.65 -18.57
C LEU A 5 1.30 -38.22 -17.12
N LEU A 6 1.91 -38.88 -16.11
CA LEU A 6 1.63 -38.53 -14.72
C LEU A 6 2.50 -37.40 -14.13
N ALA A 7 3.61 -37.03 -14.76
CA ALA A 7 4.57 -36.10 -14.15
C ALA A 7 4.26 -34.60 -14.37
N VAL A 8 3.36 -34.26 -15.31
CA VAL A 8 3.11 -32.85 -15.68
C VAL A 8 2.02 -32.20 -14.80
N ALA A 9 1.15 -32.99 -14.17
CA ALA A 9 -0.01 -32.46 -13.45
C ALA A 9 0.31 -31.86 -12.06
N LEU A 10 1.45 -32.19 -11.44
CA LEU A 10 1.78 -31.68 -10.09
C LEU A 10 2.51 -30.32 -10.07
N GLY A 11 3.02 -29.83 -11.20
CA GLY A 11 3.77 -28.56 -11.24
C GLY A 11 2.92 -27.29 -11.22
N ALA A 12 1.63 -27.40 -11.59
CA ALA A 12 0.78 -26.23 -11.83
C ALA A 12 0.09 -25.66 -10.57
N ILE A 13 0.16 -26.35 -9.42
CA ILE A 13 -0.56 -25.94 -8.21
C ILE A 13 0.25 -24.91 -7.38
N GLY A 14 1.56 -24.79 -7.62
CA GLY A 14 2.44 -23.88 -6.88
C GLY A 14 2.59 -22.47 -7.49
N ALA A 15 2.13 -22.25 -8.72
CA ALA A 15 2.37 -20.99 -9.44
C ALA A 15 1.37 -19.87 -9.09
N CYS A 16 0.25 -20.20 -8.45
CA CYS A 16 -0.76 -19.24 -7.99
C CYS A 16 -0.76 -19.07 -6.47
N VAL A 17 0.37 -19.34 -5.80
CA VAL A 17 0.50 -19.08 -4.37
C VAL A 17 1.00 -17.65 -4.22
N ASP A 18 0.15 -16.77 -3.70
CA ASP A 18 0.59 -15.48 -3.21
C ASP A 18 1.64 -15.73 -2.11
N HIS A 19 2.91 -15.43 -2.41
CA HIS A 19 4.03 -15.64 -1.47
C HIS A 19 4.01 -14.65 -0.29
N GLY A 20 2.91 -13.89 -0.15
CA GLY A 20 2.73 -12.90 0.90
C GLY A 20 3.72 -11.76 0.73
N ALA A 21 3.80 -10.92 1.76
CA ALA A 21 4.80 -9.86 1.79
C ALA A 21 6.20 -10.50 1.74
N GLY A 22 6.88 -10.36 0.59
CA GLY A 22 8.24 -10.85 0.38
C GLY A 22 9.23 -10.31 1.41
N PRO A 23 10.49 -10.79 1.39
CA PRO A 23 11.49 -10.38 2.36
C PRO A 23 11.57 -8.85 2.47
N GLY A 24 11.60 -8.36 3.71
CA GLY A 24 11.53 -6.92 4.00
C GLY A 24 12.57 -6.13 3.20
N LYS A 25 12.10 -5.31 2.25
CA LYS A 25 12.97 -4.46 1.43
C LYS A 25 13.73 -3.51 2.35
N LYS A 26 15.06 -3.45 2.22
CA LYS A 26 15.85 -2.41 2.89
C LYS A 26 15.39 -1.05 2.37
N ILE A 27 14.98 -0.17 3.26
CA ILE A 27 14.59 1.20 2.91
C ILE A 27 15.87 2.00 2.69
N ASP A 28 16.00 2.64 1.52
CA ASP A 28 17.09 3.56 1.24
C ASP A 28 16.91 4.83 2.10
N PRO A 29 17.88 5.19 2.97
CA PRO A 29 17.80 6.39 3.80
C PRO A 29 17.58 7.69 2.99
N SER A 30 18.04 7.75 1.74
CA SER A 30 17.86 8.93 0.88
C SER A 30 16.38 9.20 0.57
N VAL A 31 15.58 8.13 0.42
CA VAL A 31 14.12 8.23 0.22
C VAL A 31 13.44 8.81 1.46
N ILE A 32 13.92 8.48 2.65
CA ILE A 32 13.38 9.05 3.89
C ILE A 32 13.68 10.55 3.92
N ALA A 33 14.94 10.93 3.74
CA ALA A 33 15.36 12.33 3.80
C ALA A 33 14.63 13.21 2.77
N GLY A 34 14.41 12.72 1.56
CA GLY A 34 13.69 13.44 0.51
C GLY A 34 12.17 13.58 0.73
N ASN A 35 11.59 12.79 1.63
CA ASN A 35 10.14 12.78 1.91
C ASN A 35 9.79 13.24 3.34
N LEU A 36 10.78 13.72 4.11
CA LEU A 36 10.52 14.37 5.38
C LEU A 36 10.02 15.79 5.16
N LEU A 37 8.78 16.05 5.57
CA LEU A 37 8.13 17.33 5.41
C LEU A 37 8.29 18.17 6.68
N ALA A 38 8.67 19.44 6.53
CA ALA A 38 8.77 20.38 7.66
C ALA A 38 7.38 20.83 8.15
N ALA A 39 6.38 20.82 7.27
CA ALA A 39 5.01 21.17 7.57
C ALA A 39 4.06 20.37 6.67
N VAL A 40 2.80 20.28 7.09
CA VAL A 40 1.75 19.67 6.27
C VAL A 40 1.51 20.54 5.03
N PRO A 41 1.58 19.98 3.81
CA PRO A 41 1.34 20.74 2.59
C PRO A 41 -0.09 21.31 2.52
N ALA A 42 -0.26 22.41 1.78
CA ALA A 42 -1.58 22.93 1.46
C ALA A 42 -2.35 21.92 0.58
N GLY A 43 -3.68 21.93 0.66
CA GLY A 43 -4.56 21.08 -0.16
C GLY A 43 -4.73 19.64 0.34
N VAL A 44 -4.06 19.26 1.44
CA VAL A 44 -4.33 17.98 2.13
C VAL A 44 -5.77 17.96 2.64
N GLN A 45 -6.52 16.95 2.23
CA GLN A 45 -7.80 16.62 2.87
C GLN A 45 -7.47 16.02 4.24
N ARG A 46 -7.60 16.82 5.29
CA ARG A 46 -7.23 16.43 6.65
C ARG A 46 -8.25 15.50 7.28
N LEU A 47 -7.74 14.48 7.97
CA LEU A 47 -8.50 13.56 8.82
C LEU A 47 -7.99 13.55 10.26
N ASP A 48 -6.68 13.75 10.48
CA ASP A 48 -6.03 13.84 11.79
C ASP A 48 -6.36 12.67 12.75
N VAL A 49 -6.27 11.43 12.25
CA VAL A 49 -6.59 10.23 13.02
C VAL A 49 -5.40 9.81 13.88
N ASP A 50 -5.60 9.74 15.20
CA ASP A 50 -4.62 9.20 16.14
C ASP A 50 -4.62 7.67 16.10
N LEU A 51 -3.43 7.08 15.91
CA LEU A 51 -3.17 5.65 15.97
C LEU A 51 -2.26 5.34 17.17
N GLU A 52 -2.90 4.93 18.27
CA GLU A 52 -2.26 4.53 19.53
C GLU A 52 -1.34 5.59 20.18
N GLY A 53 -1.52 6.87 19.86
CA GLY A 53 -0.66 7.97 20.28
C GLY A 53 0.77 7.87 19.74
N LYS A 54 0.98 7.08 18.67
CA LYS A 54 2.29 6.82 18.06
C LYS A 54 2.40 7.44 16.67
N VAL A 55 1.32 7.43 15.91
CA VAL A 55 1.25 7.98 14.56
C VAL A 55 -0.04 8.75 14.41
N ILE A 56 0.01 9.91 13.79
CA ILE A 56 -1.18 10.64 13.35
C ILE A 56 -1.26 10.47 11.83
N TYR A 57 -2.36 9.90 11.34
CA TYR A 57 -2.70 9.97 9.93
C TYR A 57 -3.29 11.35 9.64
N VAL A 58 -2.47 12.23 9.06
CA VAL A 58 -2.85 13.62 8.80
C VAL A 58 -3.94 13.68 7.73
N GLY A 59 -3.79 12.89 6.66
CA GLY A 59 -4.74 12.85 5.56
C GLY A 59 -4.07 12.52 4.23
N ASN A 60 -4.72 12.86 3.13
CA ASN A 60 -4.20 12.62 1.78
C ASN A 60 -4.52 13.74 0.77
N THR A 61 -3.76 13.74 -0.32
CA THR A 61 -4.11 14.42 -1.57
C THR A 61 -4.41 13.36 -2.64
N VAL A 62 -5.28 13.73 -3.57
CA VAL A 62 -5.63 12.95 -4.76
C VAL A 62 -5.58 13.92 -5.92
N ASP A 63 -4.81 13.60 -6.96
CA ASP A 63 -4.55 14.47 -8.10
C ASP A 63 -5.78 14.74 -8.95
N ASP A 64 -6.56 13.70 -9.27
CA ASP A 64 -7.65 13.80 -10.24
C ASP A 64 -9.03 13.57 -9.59
N LYS A 65 -9.92 14.55 -9.81
CA LYS A 65 -11.36 14.43 -9.52
C LYS A 65 -12.16 15.18 -10.61
N PRO A 66 -13.13 14.54 -11.29
CA PRO A 66 -13.60 13.16 -11.15
C PRO A 66 -12.68 12.12 -11.83
N LEU A 67 -12.70 10.88 -11.31
CA LEU A 67 -11.94 9.74 -11.87
C LEU A 67 -12.82 8.92 -12.84
N ALA A 68 -12.28 8.55 -13.99
CA ALA A 68 -12.90 7.63 -14.94
C ALA A 68 -12.34 6.19 -14.78
N PRO A 69 -13.11 5.15 -15.15
CA PRO A 69 -12.62 3.78 -15.13
C PRO A 69 -11.35 3.59 -15.96
N GLY A 70 -10.37 2.88 -15.40
CA GLY A 70 -9.08 2.62 -16.06
C GLY A 70 -8.08 3.77 -16.02
N GLN A 71 -8.43 4.93 -15.45
CA GLN A 71 -7.46 6.00 -15.24
C GLN A 71 -6.50 5.67 -14.09
N THR A 72 -5.25 6.10 -14.27
CA THR A 72 -4.26 6.15 -13.19
C THR A 72 -4.63 7.29 -12.24
N VAL A 73 -4.63 7.01 -10.95
CA VAL A 73 -4.82 8.00 -9.89
C VAL A 73 -3.59 8.00 -8.98
N GLN A 74 -3.09 9.17 -8.60
CA GLN A 74 -2.04 9.28 -7.59
C GLN A 74 -2.65 9.73 -6.26
N ILE A 75 -2.38 8.93 -5.22
CA ILE A 75 -2.77 9.23 -3.85
C ILE A 75 -1.50 9.43 -3.04
N THR A 76 -1.35 10.61 -2.44
CA THR A 76 -0.25 10.88 -1.51
C THR A 76 -0.80 10.91 -0.09
N HIS A 77 -0.31 10.00 0.76
CA HIS A 77 -0.71 9.91 2.16
C HIS A 77 0.31 10.62 3.05
N TYR A 78 -0.19 11.45 3.97
CA TYR A 78 0.62 12.23 4.90
C TYR A 78 0.50 11.68 6.32
N TRP A 79 1.64 11.40 6.93
CA TRP A 79 1.75 10.78 8.24
C TRP A 79 2.67 11.60 9.12
N GLN A 80 2.32 11.71 10.40
CA GLN A 80 3.20 12.26 11.43
C GLN A 80 3.53 11.15 12.43
N VAL A 81 4.80 10.74 12.47
CA VAL A 81 5.29 9.79 13.47
C VAL A 81 5.60 10.56 14.75
N VAL A 82 4.85 10.28 15.81
CA VAL A 82 5.01 10.91 17.13
C VAL A 82 5.97 10.09 18.01
N LYS A 83 5.92 8.76 17.91
CA LYS A 83 6.78 7.83 18.66
C LYS A 83 7.25 6.69 17.76
N PRO A 84 8.40 6.05 18.07
CA PRO A 84 8.83 4.87 17.34
C PRO A 84 7.76 3.77 17.33
N ILE A 85 7.52 3.18 16.16
CA ILE A 85 6.56 2.09 15.96
C ILE A 85 7.28 0.75 15.74
N PRO A 86 6.67 -0.38 16.15
CA PRO A 86 7.19 -1.70 15.83
C PRO A 86 7.22 -1.96 14.32
N LYS A 87 8.16 -2.80 13.87
CA LYS A 87 8.28 -3.23 12.46
C LYS A 87 7.10 -4.07 11.96
N THR A 88 6.15 -4.42 12.82
CA THR A 88 4.95 -5.21 12.47
C THR A 88 3.84 -4.38 11.86
N TRP A 89 3.90 -3.05 11.98
CA TRP A 89 2.89 -2.16 11.39
C TRP A 89 2.95 -2.21 9.87
N ARG A 90 1.79 -2.09 9.23
CA ARG A 90 1.62 -2.14 7.77
C ARG A 90 0.67 -1.04 7.35
N VAL A 91 1.00 -0.38 6.24
CA VAL A 91 0.11 0.56 5.56
C VAL A 91 -0.48 -0.15 4.36
N PHE A 92 -1.79 0.00 4.18
CA PHE A 92 -2.51 -0.52 3.01
C PHE A 92 -3.55 0.50 2.58
N ALA A 93 -3.88 0.49 1.30
CA ALA A 93 -4.97 1.28 0.73
C ALA A 93 -5.83 0.35 -0.14
N PHE A 94 -7.14 0.51 -0.04
CA PHE A 94 -8.09 -0.20 -0.88
C PHE A 94 -8.89 0.80 -1.70
N VAL A 95 -8.89 0.62 -3.02
CA VAL A 95 -9.81 1.32 -3.90
C VAL A 95 -11.11 0.53 -3.93
N ARG A 96 -12.22 1.17 -3.56
CA ARG A 96 -13.56 0.58 -3.67
C ARG A 96 -14.27 1.19 -4.87
N GLY A 97 -14.85 0.32 -5.71
CA GLY A 97 -15.80 0.72 -6.74
C GLY A 97 -17.11 1.22 -6.14
N SER A 98 -18.05 1.59 -7.00
CA SER A 98 -19.42 1.89 -6.58
C SER A 98 -20.06 0.67 -5.91
N ALA A 99 -21.11 0.90 -5.12
CA ALA A 99 -21.88 -0.21 -4.53
C ALA A 99 -22.25 -1.23 -5.63
N ASN A 100 -22.04 -2.52 -5.34
CA ASN A 100 -22.36 -3.67 -6.21
C ASN A 100 -21.46 -3.87 -7.46
N THR A 101 -20.20 -3.40 -7.47
CA THR A 101 -19.24 -3.64 -8.58
C THR A 101 -18.00 -4.47 -8.17
N ALA A 102 -18.15 -5.39 -7.22
CA ALA A 102 -17.08 -6.30 -6.80
C ALA A 102 -16.80 -7.39 -7.85
#